data_AF-A0A962WLI0-F1
#
_entry.id   AF-A0A962WLI0-F1
#
_cell.length_a   1.000
_cell.length_b   1.000
_cell.length_c   1.000
_cell.angle_alpha   90.00
_cell.angle_beta   90.00
_cell.angle_gamma   90.00
#
_symmetry.space_group_name_H-M   'P 1'
#
loop_
_entity.id
_entity.type
_entity.pdbx_description
1 polymer ?
#
loop_
_entity_poly.entity_id
_entity_poly.type
_entity_poly.pdbx_seq_one_letter_code
_entity_poly.pdbx_strand_id
1 'polypeptide(L)' 'MLLVVIARIDAEHKVPVQEQVLSAGCVCFALLQAAQALGFSGQWLTGWAAYDEGAARILHLSGA' A
#
# COMPACT_ATOMS: atom_id res chain seq x y z
N MET A 1 5.75 -14.75 -1.65
CA MET A 1 6.11 -13.56 -0.86
C MET A 1 4.90 -12.65 -0.80
N LEU A 2 4.55 -12.13 0.38
CA LEU A 2 3.47 -11.14 0.56
C LEU A 2 4.10 -9.79 0.88
N LEU A 3 3.69 -8.74 0.18
CA LEU A 3 4.05 -7.36 0.47
C LEU A 3 2.77 -6.59 0.81
N VAL A 4 2.79 -5.83 1.89
CA VAL A 4 1.69 -4.95 2.30
C VAL A 4 2.18 -3.50 2.19
N VAL A 5 1.56 -2.72 1.32
CA VAL A 5 1.88 -1.30 1.13
C VAL A 5 0.91 -0.47 1.95
N ILE A 6 1.43 0.35 2.86
CA ILE A 6 0.64 1.19 3.76
C ILE A 6 0.83 2.65 3.35
N ALA A 7 -0.26 3.31 2.95
CA ALA A 7 -0.26 4.75 2.73
C ALA A 7 -0.38 5.46 4.10
N ARG A 8 0.68 6.14 4.53
CA ARG A 8 0.65 7.01 5.72
C ARG A 8 0.37 8.43 5.27
N ILE A 9 -0.88 8.85 5.42
CA ILE A 9 -1.34 10.16 4.97
C ILE A 9 -1.18 11.17 6.09
N ASP A 10 -0.58 12.32 5.75
CA ASP A 10 -0.52 13.50 6.61
C ASP A 10 -1.34 14.63 5.98
N ALA A 11 -2.53 14.90 6.55
CA ALA A 11 -3.45 15.91 6.02
C ALA A 11 -2.97 17.35 6.25
N GLU A 12 -2.07 17.58 7.22
CA GLU A 12 -1.51 18.90 7.52
C GLU A 12 -0.25 19.18 6.70
N HIS A 13 0.22 18.19 5.92
CA HIS A 13 1.34 18.39 5.04
C HIS A 13 0.99 19.28 3.85
N LYS A 14 1.99 20.00 3.33
CA LYS A 14 1.84 20.87 2.14
C LYS A 14 1.48 20.11 0.86
N VAL A 15 1.72 18.80 0.82
CA VAL A 15 1.43 17.94 -0.33
C VAL A 15 -0.03 17.47 -0.22
N PRO A 16 -0.88 17.68 -1.24
CA PRO A 16 -2.28 17.25 -1.19
C PRO A 16 -2.45 15.75 -0.90
N VAL A 17 -3.50 15.40 -0.17
CA VAL A 17 -3.82 14.01 0.19
C VAL A 17 -3.92 13.11 -1.05
N GLN A 18 -4.56 13.56 -2.12
CA GLN A 18 -4.63 12.81 -3.37
C GLN A 18 -3.24 12.45 -3.92
N GLU A 19 -2.27 13.37 -3.86
CA GLU A 19 -0.91 13.11 -4.34
C GLU A 19 -0.19 12.08 -3.45
N GLN A 20 -0.42 12.12 -2.13
CA GLN A 20 0.12 11.14 -1.19
C GLN A 20 -0.45 9.73 -1.44
N VAL A 21 -1.76 9.63 -1.67
CA VAL A 21 -2.44 8.35 -2.00
C VAL A 21 -1.94 7.80 -3.34
N LEU A 22 -1.86 8.66 -4.37
CA LEU A 22 -1.36 8.26 -5.69
C LEU A 22 0.10 7.81 -5.62
N SER A 23 0.92 8.44 -4.79
CA SER A 23 2.30 8.01 -4.56
C SER A 23 2.39 6.57 -4.05
N ALA A 24 1.53 6.19 -3.09
CA ALA A 24 1.45 4.80 -2.62
C ALA A 24 0.99 3.83 -3.73
N GLY A 25 0.06 4.26 -4.59
CA GLY A 25 -0.34 3.50 -5.78
C GLY A 25 0.81 3.29 -6.76
N CYS A 26 1.63 4.31 -7.01
CA CYS A 26 2.84 4.21 -7.83
C CYS A 26 3.85 3.21 -7.25
N VAL A 27 3.99 3.13 -5.92
CA VAL A 27 4.82 2.11 -5.27
C VAL A 27 4.32 0.70 -5.58
N CYS A 28 3.01 0.44 -5.44
CA CYS A 28 2.42 -0.86 -5.81
C CYS A 28 2.73 -1.24 -7.26
N PHE A 29 2.56 -0.29 -8.20
CA PHE A 29 2.87 -0.51 -9.60
C PHE A 29 4.35 -0.80 -9.85
N ALA A 30 5.24 0.02 -9.27
CA ALA A 30 6.70 -0.15 -9.41
C ALA A 30 7.17 -1.50 -8.85
N LEU A 31 6.59 -1.98 -7.75
CA LEU A 31 6.90 -3.30 -7.19
C LEU A 31 6.53 -4.43 -8.14
N LEU A 32 5.40 -4.34 -8.85
CA LEU A 32 5.01 -5.33 -9.85
C LEU A 32 5.96 -5.31 -11.06
N GLN A 33 6.34 -4.12 -11.53
CA GLN A 33 7.33 -3.98 -12.60
C GLN A 33 8.69 -4.57 -12.20
N ALA A 34 9.14 -4.29 -10.97
CA ALA A 34 10.38 -4.84 -10.44
C ALA A 34 10.32 -6.37 -10.30
N ALA A 35 9.20 -6.92 -9.81
CA ALA A 35 8.99 -8.36 -9.73
C ALA A 35 9.11 -9.01 -11.12
N GLN A 36 8.44 -8.43 -12.13
CA GLN A 36 8.52 -8.89 -13.51
C GLN A 36 9.95 -8.84 -14.06
N ALA A 37 10.68 -7.74 -13.82
CA ALA A 37 12.07 -7.59 -14.26
C ALA A 37 13.02 -8.63 -13.63
N LEU A 38 12.70 -9.10 -12.43
CA LEU A 38 13.43 -10.16 -11.71
C LEU A 38 12.94 -11.58 -12.08
N GLY A 39 12.04 -11.73 -13.05
CA GLY A 39 11.52 -13.02 -13.49
C GLY A 39 10.39 -13.61 -12.63
N PHE A 40 9.80 -12.80 -11.74
CA PHE A 40 8.65 -13.19 -10.92
C PHE A 40 7.34 -12.63 -11.48
N SER A 41 6.23 -13.32 -11.21
CA SER A 41 4.88 -12.79 -11.42
C SER A 41 4.32 -12.27 -10.09
N GLY A 42 3.56 -11.18 -10.14
CA GLY A 42 2.90 -10.58 -8.98
C GLY A 42 1.50 -10.11 -9.32
N GLN A 43 0.67 -9.95 -8.28
CA GLN A 43 -0.66 -9.39 -8.40
C GLN A 43 -0.88 -8.38 -7.28
N TRP A 44 -1.48 -7.24 -7.61
CA TRP A 44 -1.93 -6.27 -6.61
C TRP A 44 -3.36 -6.61 -6.21
N LEU A 45 -3.54 -6.86 -4.91
CA LEU A 45 -4.84 -7.09 -4.27
C LEU A 45 -5.07 -6.04 -3.17
N THR A 46 -6.31 -5.57 -3.06
CA THR A 46 -6.80 -4.82 -1.90
C THR A 46 -7.81 -5.69 -1.15
N GLY A 47 -9.03 -5.83 -1.70
CA GLY A 47 -10.07 -6.73 -1.18
C GLY A 47 -10.42 -6.50 0.29
N TRP A 48 -11.09 -7.48 0.90
CA TRP A 48 -11.51 -7.41 2.32
C TRP A 48 -10.32 -7.22 3.27
N ALA A 49 -9.17 -7.83 2.97
CA ALA A 49 -7.98 -7.79 3.83
C ALA A 49 -7.41 -6.36 4.00
N ALA A 50 -7.60 -5.47 3.02
CA ALA A 50 -7.18 -4.07 3.12
C ALA A 50 -8.05 -3.23 4.08
N TYR A 51 -9.25 -3.70 4.42
CA TYR A 51 -10.22 -2.98 5.26
C TYR A 51 -10.60 -3.74 6.53
N ASP A 52 -10.03 -4.92 6.76
CA ASP A 52 -10.32 -5.76 7.91
C ASP A 52 -9.64 -5.22 9.18
N GLU A 53 -10.41 -5.05 10.26
CA GLU A 53 -9.89 -4.55 11.54
C GLU A 53 -8.88 -5.51 12.19
N GLY A 54 -9.06 -6.82 12.00
CA GLY A 54 -8.13 -7.83 12.50
C GLY A 54 -6.77 -7.71 11.82
N ALA A 55 -6.76 -7.58 10.49
CA ALA A 55 -5.56 -7.33 9.70
C ALA A 55 -4.88 -6.01 10.10
N ALA A 56 -5.65 -4.93 10.27
CA ALA A 56 -5.13 -3.65 10.75
C ALA A 56 -4.46 -3.77 12.13
N ARG A 57 -5.03 -4.57 13.04
CA ARG A 57 -4.47 -4.80 14.39
C ARG A 57 -3.16 -5.56 14.34
N ILE A 58 -3.07 -6.60 13.50
CA ILE A 58 -1.83 -7.37 13.30
C ILE A 58 -0.71 -6.48 12.76
N LEU A 59 -1.05 -5.52 11.90
CA LEU A 59 -0.11 -4.58 11.32
C LEU A 59 0.13 -3.32 12.18
N HIS A 60 -0.45 -3.27 13.39
CA HIS A 60 -0.37 -2.12 14.30
C HIS A 60 -0.87 -0.79 13.70
N LEU A 61 -1.92 -0.86 12.87
CA LEU A 61 -2.58 0.29 12.25
C LEU A 61 -3.85 0.74 12.98
N SER A 62 -4.35 -0.06 13.92
CA SER A 62 -5.53 0.28 14.72
C SER A 62 -5.23 1.46 15.67
N GLY A 63 -5.82 2.62 15.39
CA GLY A 63 -5.69 3.83 16.23
C GLY A 63 -4.73 4.91 15.69
N ALA A 64 -4.26 4.77 14.45
CA ALA A 64 -3.58 5.83 13.72
C ALA A 64 -4.58 6.79 13.06
#